data_AF-A0A5K8ALD0-F1
#
_entry.id   AF-A0A5K8ALD0-F1
#
_cell.length_a   1.000
_cell.length_b   1.000
_cell.length_c   1.000
_cell.angle_alpha   90.00
_cell.angle_beta   90.00
_cell.angle_gamma   90.00
#
_symmetry.space_group_name_H-M   'P 1'
#
loop_
_entity.id
_entity.type
_entity.pdbx_description
1 polymer ?
#
loop_
_entity_poly.entity_id
_entity_poly.type
_entity_poly.pdbx_seq_one_letter_code
_entity_poly.pdbx_strand_id
1 'polypeptide(L)'
;MNCIDAVEGTAKSVLTQFVDLSAEYRMDVSEYIRNAKMVIDGAVLFLKSNPELNHSPDLLRDVLYDHAKAQWLLRLEKAAESDPAAAASPDMEYHAYCYDHVYARGEYPR
;
A
#
# COMPACT_ATOMS: atom_id res chain seq x y z
N MET A 1 13.22 -3.84 -20.67
CA MET A 1 12.82 -3.46 -19.32
C MET A 1 13.92 -2.59 -18.76
N ASN A 2 13.65 -1.34 -18.45
CA ASN A 2 14.66 -0.46 -17.85
C ASN A 2 14.79 -0.81 -16.34
N CYS A 3 15.87 -0.40 -15.68
CA CYS A 3 16.09 -0.73 -14.26
C CYS A 3 15.01 -0.15 -13.33
N ILE A 4 14.33 0.93 -13.74
CA ILE A 4 13.23 1.54 -12.98
C ILE A 4 12.01 0.62 -12.99
N ASP A 5 11.63 0.11 -14.17
CA ASP A 5 10.51 -0.83 -14.32
C ASP A 5 10.73 -2.07 -13.44
N ALA A 6 11.98 -2.53 -13.32
CA ALA A 6 12.34 -3.65 -12.47
C ALA A 6 12.16 -3.31 -10.97
N VAL A 7 12.66 -2.15 -10.51
CA VAL A 7 12.47 -1.70 -9.12
C VAL A 7 10.99 -1.52 -8.79
N GLU A 8 10.23 -0.87 -9.68
CA GLU A 8 8.78 -0.70 -9.54
C GLU A 8 8.08 -2.06 -9.48
N GLY A 9 8.37 -2.95 -10.43
CA GLY A 9 7.76 -4.28 -10.49
C GLY A 9 8.06 -5.13 -9.26
N THR A 10 9.29 -5.08 -8.76
CA THR A 10 9.67 -5.77 -7.51
C THR A 10 8.93 -5.19 -6.32
N ALA A 11 8.91 -3.87 -6.15
CA ALA A 11 8.21 -3.23 -5.04
C ALA A 11 6.70 -3.50 -5.07
N LYS A 12 6.06 -3.43 -6.25
CA LYS A 12 4.64 -3.81 -6.42
C LYS A 12 4.39 -5.27 -6.05
N SER A 13 5.27 -6.18 -6.46
CA SER A 13 5.16 -7.61 -6.12
C SER A 13 5.25 -7.86 -4.61
N VAL A 14 6.14 -7.15 -3.91
CA VAL A 14 6.26 -7.22 -2.45
C VAL A 14 5.01 -6.65 -1.76
N LEU A 15 4.50 -5.50 -2.23
CA LEU A 15 3.27 -4.89 -1.69
C LEU A 15 2.05 -5.79 -1.85
N THR A 16 1.93 -6.48 -2.99
CA THR A 16 0.86 -7.47 -3.22
C THR A 16 0.98 -8.64 -2.23
N GLN A 17 2.17 -9.19 -2.02
CA GLN A 17 2.36 -10.25 -1.03
C GLN A 17 2.02 -9.78 0.40
N PHE A 18 2.30 -8.51 0.74
CA PHE A 18 1.95 -7.96 2.05
C PHE A 18 0.45 -7.83 2.29
N VAL A 19 -0.34 -7.51 1.25
CA VAL A 19 -1.80 -7.44 1.43
C VAL A 19 -2.41 -8.82 1.69
N ASP A 20 -1.85 -9.86 1.08
CA ASP A 20 -2.26 -11.25 1.30
C ASP A 20 -1.83 -11.72 2.70
N LEU A 21 -0.57 -11.45 3.07
CA LEU A 21 -0.03 -11.78 4.40
C LEU A 21 -0.84 -11.14 5.52
N SER A 22 -1.20 -9.86 5.35
CA SER A 22 -2.02 -9.16 6.36
C SER A 22 -3.43 -9.73 6.49
N ALA A 23 -3.93 -10.47 5.48
CA ALA A 23 -5.19 -11.19 5.57
C ALA A 23 -5.02 -12.50 6.34
N GLU A 24 -3.99 -13.27 5.99
CA GLU A 24 -3.65 -14.53 6.63
C GLU A 24 -3.42 -14.37 8.14
N TYR A 25 -2.65 -13.36 8.53
CA TYR A 25 -2.27 -13.13 9.92
C TYR A 25 -3.18 -12.14 10.68
N ARG A 26 -4.28 -11.67 10.04
CA ARG A 26 -5.20 -10.68 10.63
C ARG A 26 -4.47 -9.45 11.19
N MET A 27 -3.48 -8.94 10.44
CA MET A 27 -2.70 -7.79 10.86
C MET A 27 -3.60 -6.56 11.01
N ASP A 28 -3.26 -5.71 11.98
CA ASP A 28 -3.96 -4.45 12.16
C ASP A 28 -3.80 -3.54 10.94
N VAL A 29 -4.84 -2.76 10.63
CA VAL A 29 -4.86 -1.84 9.48
C VAL A 29 -3.68 -0.88 9.53
N SER A 30 -3.38 -0.34 10.72
CA SER A 30 -2.29 0.61 10.86
C SER A 30 -0.92 -0.04 10.70
N GLU A 31 -0.80 -1.32 11.06
CA GLU A 31 0.41 -2.10 10.87
C GLU A 31 0.68 -2.37 9.39
N TYR A 32 -0.34 -2.83 8.64
CA TYR A 32 -0.21 -3.03 7.20
C TYR A 32 0.21 -1.74 6.48
N ILE A 33 -0.44 -0.61 6.79
CA ILE A 33 -0.14 0.67 6.13
C ILE A 33 1.29 1.13 6.43
N ARG A 34 1.77 0.97 7.68
CA ARG A 34 3.16 1.28 8.04
C ARG A 34 4.14 0.38 7.29
N ASN A 35 3.84 -0.92 7.16
CA ASN A 35 4.70 -1.85 6.41
C ASN A 35 4.77 -1.49 4.92
N ALA A 36 3.63 -1.18 4.31
CA ALA A 36 3.59 -0.69 2.93
C ALA A 36 4.42 0.59 2.75
N LYS A 37 4.29 1.54 3.68
CA LYS A 37 5.12 2.75 3.70
C LYS A 37 6.61 2.45 3.77
N MET A 38 7.05 1.50 4.60
CA MET A 38 8.46 1.11 4.70
C MET A 38 9.01 0.53 3.40
N VAL A 39 8.23 -0.29 2.67
CA VAL A 39 8.63 -0.80 1.36
C VAL A 39 8.79 0.35 0.36
N ILE A 40 7.83 1.27 0.32
CA ILE A 40 7.85 2.43 -0.58
C ILE A 40 9.04 3.35 -0.27
N ASP A 41 9.22 3.71 1.00
CA ASP A 41 10.32 4.58 1.43
C ASP A 41 11.68 3.91 1.15
N GLY A 42 11.79 2.59 1.30
CA GLY A 42 12.98 1.82 0.95
C GLY A 42 13.30 1.85 -0.55
N ALA A 43 12.30 1.65 -1.41
CA ALA A 43 12.47 1.72 -2.87
C ALA A 43 12.88 3.13 -3.32
N VAL A 44 12.26 4.16 -2.75
CA VAL A 44 12.61 5.56 -3.05
C VAL A 44 14.00 5.90 -2.56
N LEU A 45 14.38 5.46 -1.35
CA LEU A 45 15.72 5.65 -0.81
C LEU A 45 16.77 4.98 -1.69
N PHE A 46 16.51 3.75 -2.16
CA PHE A 46 17.39 3.06 -3.09
C PHE A 46 17.62 3.89 -4.36
N LEU A 47 16.57 4.42 -4.99
CA LEU A 47 16.72 5.27 -6.18
C LEU A 47 17.43 6.59 -5.90
N LYS A 48 17.16 7.22 -4.75
CA LYS A 48 17.87 8.45 -4.34
C LYS A 48 19.37 8.23 -4.14
N SER A 49 19.75 7.04 -3.68
CA SER A 49 21.15 6.62 -3.52
C SER A 49 21.82 6.20 -4.83
N ASN A 50 21.04 5.99 -5.90
CA ASN A 50 21.52 5.54 -7.21
C ASN A 50 20.90 6.42 -8.33
N PRO A 51 21.24 7.72 -8.39
CA PRO A 51 20.60 8.70 -9.27
C PRO A 51 20.78 8.43 -10.78
N GLU A 52 21.74 7.58 -11.16
CA GLU A 52 21.92 7.07 -12.51
C GLU A 52 20.79 6.16 -12.97
N LEU A 53 20.04 5.58 -12.02
CA LEU A 53 18.90 4.71 -12.31
C LEU A 53 17.62 5.50 -12.55
N ASN A 54 17.41 6.65 -11.88
CA ASN A 54 16.19 7.45 -12.02
C ASN A 54 16.39 8.92 -11.62
N HIS A 55 15.89 9.85 -12.44
CA HIS A 55 15.91 11.29 -12.17
C HIS A 55 14.66 11.82 -11.44
N SER A 56 13.65 10.98 -11.22
CA SER A 56 12.43 11.35 -10.49
C SER A 56 11.97 10.24 -9.54
N PRO A 57 12.74 9.96 -8.45
CA PRO A 57 12.38 8.95 -7.46
C PRO A 57 11.02 9.19 -6.79
N ASP A 58 10.57 10.45 -6.71
CA ASP A 58 9.30 10.78 -6.07
C ASP A 58 8.09 10.33 -6.92
N LEU A 59 8.21 10.23 -8.26
CA LEU A 59 7.16 9.62 -9.09
C LEU A 59 6.93 8.15 -8.75
N LEU A 60 8.01 7.42 -8.39
CA LEU A 60 7.88 6.03 -7.95
C LEU A 60 7.11 5.95 -6.63
N ARG A 61 7.27 6.91 -5.73
CA ARG A 61 6.52 6.94 -4.47
C ARG A 61 5.01 6.92 -4.75
N ASP A 62 4.56 7.82 -5.61
CA ASP A 62 3.14 8.00 -5.92
C ASP A 62 2.57 6.73 -6.58
N VAL A 63 3.28 6.17 -7.55
CA VAL A 63 2.90 4.92 -8.23
C VAL A 63 2.77 3.75 -7.25
N LEU A 64 3.73 3.59 -6.33
CA LEU A 64 3.69 2.49 -5.36
C LEU A 64 2.65 2.71 -4.27
N TYR A 65 2.43 3.96 -3.84
CA TYR A 65 1.37 4.32 -2.90
C TYR A 65 -0.01 4.02 -3.48
N ASP A 66 -0.29 4.47 -4.71
CA ASP A 66 -1.56 4.23 -5.38
C ASP A 66 -1.81 2.72 -5.55
N HIS A 67 -0.77 1.96 -5.92
CA HIS A 67 -0.85 0.50 -6.00
C HIS A 67 -1.19 -0.13 -4.66
N ALA A 68 -0.46 0.22 -3.58
CA ALA A 68 -0.69 -0.33 -2.25
C ALA A 68 -2.10 -0.01 -1.73
N LYS A 69 -2.56 1.24 -1.88
CA LYS A 69 -3.90 1.68 -1.50
C LYS A 69 -4.97 0.92 -2.29
N ALA A 70 -4.80 0.77 -3.60
CA ALA A 70 -5.75 0.04 -4.44
C ALA A 70 -5.88 -1.43 -4.03
N GLN A 71 -4.76 -2.11 -3.75
CA GLN A 71 -4.77 -3.51 -3.27
C GLN A 71 -5.50 -3.65 -1.94
N TRP A 72 -5.28 -2.72 -1.02
CA TRP A 72 -5.95 -2.70 0.28
C TRP A 72 -7.46 -2.54 0.16
N LEU A 73 -7.91 -1.55 -0.62
CA LEU A 73 -9.34 -1.28 -0.82
C LEU A 73 -10.02 -2.45 -1.52
N LEU A 74 -9.40 -3.02 -2.56
CA LEU A 74 -9.92 -4.21 -3.25
C LEU A 74 -10.10 -5.39 -2.30
N ARG A 75 -9.19 -5.57 -1.33
CA ARG A 75 -9.34 -6.60 -0.31
C ARG A 75 -10.55 -6.35 0.60
N LEU A 76 -10.74 -5.11 1.07
CA LEU A 76 -11.87 -4.76 1.93
C LEU A 76 -13.21 -5.00 1.22
N GLU A 77 -13.28 -4.64 -0.06
CA GLU A 77 -14.44 -4.91 -0.92
C GLU A 77 -14.72 -6.41 -1.02
N LYS A 78 -13.72 -7.23 -1.34
CA LYS A 78 -13.86 -8.70 -1.40
C LYS A 78 -14.26 -9.34 -0.07
N ALA A 79 -13.74 -8.80 1.04
CA ALA A 79 -14.09 -9.29 2.38
C ALA A 79 -15.56 -9.02 2.70
N ALA A 80 -16.09 -7.87 2.27
CA ALA A 80 -17.50 -7.51 2.44
C ALA A 80 -18.45 -8.38 1.61
N GLU A 81 -18.08 -8.71 0.38
CA GLU A 81 -18.85 -9.61 -0.48
C GLU A 81 -18.96 -11.03 0.11
N SER A 82 -17.93 -11.46 0.85
CA SER A 82 -17.83 -12.80 1.41
C SER A 82 -18.62 -12.99 2.71
N ASP A 83 -18.97 -11.91 3.42
CA ASP A 83 -19.77 -11.95 4.65
C ASP A 83 -20.96 -10.97 4.61
N PRO A 84 -22.04 -11.34 3.90
CA PRO A 84 -23.23 -10.50 3.77
C PRO A 84 -24.04 -10.34 5.07
N ALA A 85 -23.66 -11.02 6.17
CA ALA A 85 -24.30 -10.85 7.47
C ALA A 85 -23.76 -9.65 8.26
N ALA A 86 -22.62 -9.08 7.85
CA ALA A 86 -22.13 -7.80 8.34
C ALA A 86 -22.98 -6.66 7.72
N ALA A 87 -23.94 -6.14 8.50
CA ALA A 87 -25.06 -5.30 8.04
C ALA A 87 -24.72 -3.88 7.51
N ALA A 88 -23.53 -3.65 6.97
CA ALA A 88 -23.20 -2.43 6.22
C ALA A 88 -22.12 -2.75 5.18
N SER A 89 -22.36 -2.40 3.91
CA SER A 89 -21.28 -2.31 2.93
C SER A 89 -20.19 -1.40 3.50
N PRO A 90 -18.91 -1.81 3.50
CA PRO A 90 -17.84 -0.98 4.03
C PRO A 90 -17.87 0.37 3.34
N ASP A 91 -17.81 1.42 4.15
CA ASP A 91 -17.65 2.77 3.64
C ASP A 91 -16.24 2.89 3.05
N MET A 92 -16.14 2.60 1.75
CA MET A 92 -14.87 2.59 1.03
C MET A 92 -14.21 3.96 1.02
N GLU A 93 -14.99 5.04 1.08
CA GLU A 93 -14.50 6.41 1.16
C GLU A 93 -13.86 6.67 2.53
N TYR A 94 -14.53 6.24 3.61
CA TYR A 94 -13.95 6.27 4.95
C TYR A 94 -12.66 5.44 5.05
N HIS A 95 -12.65 4.23 4.50
CA HIS A 95 -11.44 3.40 4.50
C HIS A 95 -10.30 4.00 3.68
N ALA A 96 -10.60 4.63 2.54
CA ALA A 96 -9.61 5.37 1.77
C ALA A 96 -9.05 6.56 2.57
N TYR A 97 -9.90 7.32 3.25
CA TYR A 97 -9.49 8.40 4.15
C TYR A 97 -8.59 7.89 5.29
N CYS A 98 -8.97 6.80 5.97
CA CYS A 98 -8.16 6.19 7.02
C CYS A 98 -6.79 5.74 6.49
N TYR A 99 -6.75 5.17 5.29
CA TYR A 99 -5.50 4.79 4.66
C TYR A 99 -4.55 5.98 4.53
N ASP A 100 -5.07 7.07 3.96
CA ASP A 100 -4.29 8.29 3.70
C ASP A 100 -3.81 8.92 5.01
N HIS A 101 -4.68 8.96 6.02
CA HIS A 101 -4.37 9.51 7.32
C HIS A 101 -3.25 8.73 8.02
N VAL A 102 -3.36 7.40 8.06
CA VAL A 102 -2.34 6.55 8.68
C VAL A 102 -1.04 6.59 7.88
N TYR A 103 -1.10 6.61 6.56
CA TYR A 103 0.11 6.70 5.74
C TYR A 103 0.87 8.00 5.99
N ALA A 104 0.15 9.11 6.12
CA ALA A 104 0.73 10.43 6.35
C ALA A 104 1.19 10.65 7.80
N ARG A 105 0.44 10.16 8.80
CA ARG A 105 0.63 10.50 10.22
C ARG A 105 1.09 9.34 11.11
N GLY A 106 1.00 8.11 10.63
CA GLY A 106 1.39 6.90 11.36
C GLY A 106 0.38 6.42 12.42
N GLU A 107 -0.66 7.19 12.67
CA GLU A 107 -1.72 6.93 13.66
C GLU A 107 -3.10 6.85 13.01
N TYR A 108 -4.01 6.09 13.62
CA TYR A 108 -5.38 5.97 13.14
C TYR A 108 -6.20 7.22 13.53
N PRO A 109 -7.10 7.73 12.67
CA PRO A 109 -8.00 8.84 13.03
C PRO A 109 -8.77 8.55 14.32
N ARG A 110 -8.89 9.56 15.20
CA ARG A 110 -9.70 9.49 16.44
C ARG A 110 -11.08 10.10 16.23
#